data_AF-A0A7X7KZQ2-F1
#
_entry.id   AF-A0A7X7KZQ2-F1
#
_cell.length_a   1.000
_cell.length_b   1.000
_cell.length_c   1.000
_cell.angle_alpha   90.00
_cell.angle_beta   90.00
_cell.angle_gamma   90.00
#
_symmetry.space_group_name_H-M   'P 1'
#
loop_
_entity.id
_entity.type
_entity.pdbx_description
1 polymer ?
#
loop_
_entity_poly.entity_id
_entity_poly.type
_entity_poly.pdbx_seq_one_letter_code
_entity_poly.pdbx_strand_id
1 'polypeptide(L)' 'MNYPQQLRQLIARQDLSENEAFAMVTAILGGELTEGQTGAFLATLAAKGETIDEIAGGA' A
#
# COMPACT_ATOMS: atom_id res chain seq x y z
N MET A 1 -12.47 0.58 -3.14
CA MET A 1 -11.04 0.22 -3.26
C MET A 1 -10.93 -1.24 -3.71
N ASN A 2 -9.85 -1.66 -4.39
CA ASN A 2 -9.64 -3.06 -4.80
C ASN A 2 -8.25 -3.53 -4.35
N TYR A 3 -8.05 -3.75 -3.05
CA TYR A 3 -6.73 -3.97 -2.43
C TYR A 3 -5.81 -4.98 -3.15
N PRO A 4 -6.31 -6.13 -3.67
CA PRO A 4 -5.48 -7.02 -4.48
C PRO A 4 -4.85 -6.38 -5.72
N GLN A 5 -5.53 -5.42 -6.34
CA GLN A 5 -5.03 -4.69 -7.50
C GLN A 5 -3.91 -3.72 -7.13
N GLN A 6 -4.05 -2.95 -6.03
CA GLN A 6 -2.97 -2.07 -5.55
C GLN A 6 -1.73 -2.88 -5.13
N LEU A 7 -1.92 -4.05 -4.51
CA LEU A 7 -0.80 -4.96 -4.21
C LEU A 7 -0.09 -5.43 -5.49
N ARG A 8 -0.84 -5.78 -6.55
CA ARG A 8 -0.23 -6.15 -7.84
C ARG A 8 0.54 -5.00 -8.49
N GLN A 9 0.06 -3.78 -8.36
CA GLN A 9 0.74 -2.57 -8.85
C GLN A 9 2.09 -2.39 -8.13
N LEU A 10 2.10 -2.46 -6.80
CA LEU A 10 3.33 -2.38 -6.00
C LEU A 10 4.31 -3.51 -6.34
N ILE A 11 3.81 -4.75 -6.53
CA ILE A 11 4.63 -5.91 -6.92
C ILE A 11 5.26 -5.69 -8.31
N ALA A 12 4.55 -5.00 -9.21
CA ALA A 12 5.06 -4.58 -10.52
C ALA A 12 6.01 -3.38 -10.44
N ARG A 13 6.39 -2.94 -9.23
CA ARG A 13 7.20 -1.74 -8.96
C ARG A 13 6.60 -0.46 -9.54
N GLN A 14 5.27 -0.39 -9.61
CA GLN A 14 4.55 0.82 -9.96
C GLN A 14 4.14 1.53 -8.68
N ASP A 15 4.37 2.83 -8.64
CA ASP A 15 4.05 3.65 -7.47
C ASP A 15 2.54 3.80 -7.33
N LEU A 16 2.08 3.91 -6.09
CA LEU A 16 0.72 4.36 -5.79
C LEU A 16 0.67 5.87 -5.82
N SER A 17 -0.46 6.43 -6.25
CA SER A 17 -0.77 7.84 -5.98
C SER A 17 -1.01 8.06 -4.48
N GLU A 18 -0.88 9.30 -4.02
CA GLU A 18 -1.15 9.68 -2.62
C GLU A 18 -2.53 9.20 -2.13
N ASN A 19 -3.58 9.37 -2.95
CA ASN A 19 -4.94 8.91 -2.62
C ASN A 19 -5.03 7.37 -2.47
N GLU A 20 -4.30 6.64 -3.31
CA GLU A 20 -4.27 5.17 -3.24
C GLU A 20 -3.50 4.69 -2.02
N ALA A 21 -2.36 5.32 -1.72
CA ALA A 21 -1.58 5.06 -0.52
C ALA A 21 -2.41 5.35 0.74
N PHE A 22 -3.08 6.51 0.80
CA PHE A 22 -3.95 6.89 1.91
C PHE A 22 -5.09 5.90 2.14
N ALA A 23 -5.77 5.47 1.07
CA ALA A 23 -6.84 4.50 1.17
C ALA A 23 -6.33 3.11 1.60
N MET A 24 -5.14 2.69 1.16
CA MET A 24 -4.50 1.45 1.61
C MET A 24 -4.17 1.51 3.12
N VAL A 25 -3.54 2.59 3.57
CA VAL A 25 -3.17 2.76 4.99
C VAL A 25 -4.42 2.85 5.87
N THR A 26 -5.44 3.62 5.46
CA THR A 26 -6.72 3.71 6.17
C THR A 26 -7.37 2.34 6.32
N ALA A 27 -7.38 1.52 5.26
CA ALA A 27 -7.95 0.19 5.29
C ALA A 27 -7.14 -0.78 6.18
N ILE A 28 -5.81 -0.64 6.22
CA ILE A 28 -4.95 -1.41 7.15
C ILE A 28 -5.28 -1.05 8.60
N LEU A 29 -5.33 0.24 8.93
CA LEU A 29 -5.64 0.71 10.29
C LEU A 29 -7.08 0.38 10.71
N GLY A 30 -8.01 0.33 9.75
CA GLY A 30 -9.39 -0.09 9.94
C GLY A 30 -9.60 -1.61 10.08
N GLY A 31 -8.55 -2.41 9.88
CA GLY A 31 -8.64 -3.88 9.94
C GLY A 31 -9.37 -4.52 8.76
N GLU A 32 -9.46 -3.83 7.62
CA GLU A 32 -10.13 -4.33 6.41
C GLU A 32 -9.24 -5.29 5.60
N LEU A 33 -7.92 -5.17 5.74
CA LEU A 33 -6.95 -6.07 5.10
C LEU A 33 -6.63 -7.25 6.02
N THR A 34 -6.44 -8.42 5.42
CA THR A 34 -5.92 -9.59 6.14
C THR A 34 -4.46 -9.37 6.54
N GLU A 35 -3.99 -10.08 7.56
CA GLU A 35 -2.59 -10.02 8.00
C GLU A 35 -1.61 -10.26 6.83
N GLY A 36 -1.93 -11.22 5.94
CA GLY A 36 -1.13 -11.51 4.76
C GLY A 36 -1.09 -10.35 3.77
N GLN A 37 -2.19 -9.62 3.59
CA GLN A 37 -2.25 -8.45 2.71
C GLN A 37 -1.49 -7.26 3.31
N THR A 38 -1.61 -7.02 4.61
CA THR A 38 -0.86 -6.00 5.33
C THR A 38 0.64 -6.27 5.27
N GLY A 39 1.06 -7.51 5.54
CA GLY A 39 2.45 -7.92 5.43
C GLY A 39 2.99 -7.77 4.00
N ALA A 40 2.20 -8.15 2.99
CA ALA A 40 2.57 -7.97 1.58
C ALA A 40 2.74 -6.49 1.23
N PHE A 41 1.83 -5.61 1.66
CA PHE A 41 1.92 -4.17 1.40
C PHE A 41 3.23 -3.58 1.95
N LEU A 42 3.51 -3.82 3.23
CA LEU A 42 4.72 -3.31 3.89
C LEU A 42 6.00 -3.87 3.26
N ALA A 43 6.04 -5.19 3.02
CA ALA A 43 7.21 -5.83 2.42
C ALA A 43 7.48 -5.33 0.99
N THR A 44 6.42 -5.11 0.21
CA THR A 44 6.56 -4.68 -1.19
C THR A 44 6.98 -3.22 -1.29
N LEU A 45 6.46 -2.33 -0.42
CA LEU A 45 6.94 -0.96 -0.29
C LEU A 45 8.43 -0.91 0.05
N ALA A 46 8.85 -1.65 1.09
CA ALA A 46 10.26 -1.72 1.50
C ALA A 46 11.16 -2.28 0.39
N ALA A 47 10.71 -3.30 -0.36
CA ALA A 47 11.47 -3.90 -1.46
C ALA A 47 11.53 -3.02 -2.72
N LYS A 48 10.47 -2.25 -2.99
CA LYS A 48 10.41 -1.31 -4.11
C LYS A 48 11.32 -0.10 -3.86
N GLY A 49 11.34 0.39 -2.63
CA GLY A 49 11.76 1.73 -2.26
C GLY A 49 10.54 2.64 -2.21
N GLU A 50 10.25 3.18 -1.01
CA GLU A 50 9.11 4.06 -0.75
C GLU A 50 9.29 5.42 -1.45
N THR A 51 8.20 5.98 -1.98
CA THR A 51 8.17 7.37 -2.48
C THR A 51 7.60 8.34 -1.44
N ILE A 52 7.80 9.64 -1.65
CA ILE A 52 7.24 10.68 -0.77
C ILE A 52 5.71 10.59 -0.72
N ASP A 53 5.06 10.36 -1.86
CA ASP A 53 3.61 10.27 -1.96
C ASP A 53 3.06 9.05 -1.19
N GLU A 54 3.81 7.94 -1.18
CA GLU A 54 3.45 6.73 -0.44
C GLU A 54 3.63 6.89 1.08
N ILE A 55 4.63 7.66 1.52
CA ILE A 55 4.84 8.00 2.93
C ILE A 55 3.81 9.05 3.40
N ALA A 56 3.49 10.03 2.56
CA ALA A 56 2.53 11.09 2.87
C ALA A 56 1.11 10.53 3.07
N GLY A 57 0.70 9.53 2.28
CA GLY A 57 -0.56 8.82 2.51
C GLY A 57 -0.64 8.06 3.84
N GLY A 58 0.50 7.84 4.52
CA GLY A 58 0.56 7.17 5.82
C GLY A 58 0.54 8.08 7.05
N ALA A 59 0.67 9.40 6.89
CA ALA A 59 0.70 10.40 7.96
C ALA A 59 -0.67 11.07 8.15
#